data_AF-S5LU37-F1
#
_entry.id   AF-S5LU37-F1
#
_cell.length_a   1.000
_cell.length_b   1.000
_cell.length_c   1.000
_cell.angle_alpha   90.00
_cell.angle_beta   90.00
_cell.angle_gamma   90.00
#
_symmetry.space_group_name_H-M   'P 1'
#
loop_
_entity.id
_entity.type
_entity.pdbx_description
1 polymer ?
#
loop_
_entity_poly.entity_id
_entity_poly.type
_entity_poly.pdbx_seq_one_letter_code
_entity_poly.pdbx_strand_id
1 'polypeptide(L)'
;MFEKYNNMKKPDLENNLKEKEIEYKNIFKKEKEVNKKLKKNLFWWYFIPGFGLLIYQIHLNKRKTNDKNYHNLAKVKENLIYLELEIQIIKKKIDNI
;
A
#
# COMPACT_ATOMS: atom_id res chain seq x y z
N MET A 1 -13.51 -14.85 -7.62
CA MET A 1 -12.05 -14.68 -7.31
C MET A 1 -11.68 -15.14 -5.89
N PHE A 2 -12.42 -14.76 -4.84
CA PHE A 2 -12.17 -15.22 -3.45
C PHE A 2 -12.81 -16.59 -3.10
N GLU A 3 -13.44 -17.23 -4.08
CA GLU A 3 -14.09 -18.55 -3.94
C GLU A 3 -13.11 -19.66 -3.57
N LYS A 4 -11.81 -19.51 -3.89
CA LYS A 4 -10.77 -20.47 -3.49
C LYS A 4 -10.73 -20.74 -1.98
N TYR A 5 -11.15 -19.76 -1.18
CA TYR A 5 -11.20 -19.86 0.27
C TYR A 5 -12.49 -20.53 0.79
N ASN A 6 -13.48 -20.82 -0.06
CA ASN A 6 -14.75 -21.43 0.39
C ASN A 6 -14.56 -22.91 0.76
N ASN A 7 -13.60 -23.58 0.11
CA ASN A 7 -13.41 -25.03 0.21
C ASN A 7 -12.16 -25.41 1.03
N MET A 8 -11.49 -24.44 1.66
CA MET A 8 -10.28 -24.67 2.45
C MET A 8 -10.63 -25.03 3.90
N LYS A 9 -9.84 -25.92 4.52
CA LYS A 9 -10.00 -26.26 5.93
C LYS A 9 -9.46 -25.13 6.80
N LYS A 10 -9.95 -25.01 8.03
CA LYS A 10 -9.52 -24.00 9.03
C LYS A 10 -7.98 -23.86 9.17
N PRO A 11 -7.18 -24.94 9.31
CA PRO A 11 -5.72 -24.80 9.39
C PRO A 11 -5.09 -24.24 8.09
N ASP A 12 -5.65 -24.56 6.92
CA ASP A 12 -5.16 -24.02 5.65
C ASP A 12 -5.49 -22.53 5.50
N LEU A 13 -6.66 -22.11 5.99
CA LEU A 13 -7.05 -20.70 6.03
C LEU A 13 -6.13 -19.89 6.96
N GLU A 14 -5.78 -20.42 8.13
CA GLU A 14 -4.86 -19.75 9.07
C GLU A 14 -3.44 -19.62 8.50
N ASN A 15 -2.95 -20.64 7.79
CA ASN A 15 -1.65 -20.57 7.12
C ASN A 15 -1.65 -19.53 6.01
N ASN A 16 -2.67 -19.55 5.14
CA ASN A 16 -2.84 -18.53 4.10
C ASN A 16 -2.97 -17.12 4.69
N LEU A 17 -3.68 -16.97 5.82
CA LEU A 17 -3.80 -15.69 6.51
C LEU A 17 -2.43 -15.14 6.91
N LYS A 18 -1.59 -15.97 7.54
CA LYS A 18 -0.23 -15.57 7.96
C LYS A 18 0.63 -15.18 6.76
N GLU A 19 0.60 -15.96 5.69
CA GLU A 19 1.33 -15.65 4.45
C GLU A 19 0.90 -14.30 3.88
N LYS A 20 -0.41 -14.05 3.79
CA LYS A 20 -0.96 -12.80 3.27
C LYS A 20 -0.66 -11.60 4.16
N GLU A 21 -0.66 -11.76 5.47
CA GLU A 21 -0.27 -10.70 6.41
C GLU A 21 1.23 -10.35 6.29
N ILE A 22 2.09 -11.34 6.05
CA ILE A 22 3.53 -11.12 5.81
C ILE A 22 3.72 -10.40 4.47
N GLU A 23 3.03 -10.85 3.42
CA GLU A 23 3.04 -10.23 2.10
C GLU A 23 2.60 -8.75 2.18
N TYR A 24 1.49 -8.49 2.87
CA TYR A 24 0.99 -7.14 3.12
C TYR A 24 2.02 -6.27 3.84
N LYS A 25 2.63 -6.76 4.92
CA LYS A 25 3.68 -6.03 5.66
C LYS A 25 4.88 -5.69 4.78
N ASN A 26 5.30 -6.62 3.92
CA ASN A 26 6.45 -6.41 3.03
C ASN A 26 6.15 -5.37 1.96
N ILE A 27 4.97 -5.44 1.34
CA ILE A 27 4.55 -4.46 0.33
C ILE A 27 4.34 -3.08 0.98
N PHE A 28 3.78 -3.03 2.18
CA PHE A 28 3.59 -1.78 2.93
C PHE A 28 4.92 -1.10 3.29
N LYS A 29 5.95 -1.88 3.67
CA LYS A 29 7.31 -1.34 3.87
C LYS A 29 7.87 -0.72 2.59
N LYS A 30 7.73 -1.41 1.45
CA LYS A 30 8.15 -0.89 0.14
C LYS A 30 7.42 0.40 -0.23
N GLU A 31 6.11 0.49 0.03
CA GLU A 31 5.30 1.69 -0.18
C GLU A 31 5.86 2.88 0.61
N LYS A 32 6.17 2.68 1.90
CA LYS A 32 6.77 3.69 2.76
C LYS A 32 8.15 4.16 2.26
N GLU A 33 8.98 3.24 1.79
CA GLU A 33 10.30 3.58 1.26
C GLU A 33 10.20 4.43 -0.01
N VAL A 34 9.31 4.08 -0.93
CA VAL A 34 9.06 4.87 -2.15
C VAL A 34 8.51 6.24 -1.79
N ASN A 35 7.54 6.32 -0.87
CA ASN A 35 7.00 7.59 -0.39
C ASN A 35 8.07 8.46 0.29
N LYS A 36 8.96 7.86 1.10
CA LYS A 36 10.06 8.57 1.75
C LYS A 36 11.04 9.13 0.72
N LYS A 37 11.38 8.35 -0.32
CA LYS A 37 12.22 8.83 -1.44
C LYS A 37 11.57 10.00 -2.18
N LEU A 38 10.27 9.91 -2.47
CA LEU A 38 9.53 11.00 -3.11
C LEU A 38 9.54 12.29 -2.27
N LYS A 39 9.40 12.17 -0.95
CA LYS A 39 9.30 13.32 -0.02
C LYS A 39 10.65 13.87 0.49
N LYS A 40 11.76 13.13 0.38
CA LYS A 40 13.06 13.45 1.03
C LYS A 40 13.58 14.86 0.75
N ASN A 41 13.33 15.41 -0.43
CA ASN A 41 13.81 16.75 -0.82
C ASN A 41 12.69 17.81 -0.87
N LEU A 42 11.47 17.43 -0.47
CA LEU A 42 10.30 18.31 -0.46
C LEU A 42 10.02 18.90 0.92
N PHE A 43 10.60 18.33 1.99
CA PHE A 43 10.40 18.80 3.37
C PHE A 43 10.93 20.22 3.61
N TRP A 44 12.01 20.62 2.92
CA TRP A 44 12.56 21.98 3.01
C TRP A 44 11.57 23.07 2.55
N TRP A 45 10.63 22.74 1.65
CA TRP A 45 9.61 23.68 1.19
C TRP A 45 8.54 23.97 2.25
N TYR A 46 8.47 23.20 3.34
CA TYR A 46 7.53 23.44 4.44
C TYR A 46 7.94 24.60 5.36
N PHE A 47 9.21 25.02 5.31
CA PHE A 47 9.74 26.12 6.13
C PHE A 47 9.60 27.51 5.49
N ILE A 48 9.06 27.60 4.26
CA ILE A 48 8.87 28.87 3.56
C ILE A 48 7.39 29.30 3.70
N PRO A 49 7.06 30.28 4.57
CA PRO A 49 5.69 30.75 4.72
C PRO A 49 5.17 31.39 3.41
N GLY A 50 3.89 31.13 3.09
CA GLY A 50 3.20 31.70 1.92
C GLY A 50 3.40 30.94 0.60
N PHE A 51 4.65 30.82 0.11
CA PHE A 51 4.92 30.23 -1.21
C PHE A 51 5.38 28.77 -1.18
N GLY A 52 5.85 28.29 -0.03
CA GLY A 52 6.40 26.94 0.12
C GLY A 52 5.37 25.82 -0.17
N LEU A 53 4.13 26.00 0.28
CA LEU A 53 3.05 25.02 0.07
C LEU A 53 2.67 24.87 -1.41
N LEU A 54 2.61 25.96 -2.18
CA LEU A 54 2.29 25.92 -3.61
C LEU A 54 3.40 25.22 -4.39
N ILE A 55 4.66 25.59 -4.15
CA ILE A 55 5.80 24.99 -4.83
C ILE A 55 5.95 23.51 -4.45
N TYR A 56 5.67 23.16 -3.19
CA TYR A 56 5.59 21.79 -2.71
C TYR A 56 4.55 20.97 -3.49
N GLN A 57 3.32 21.48 -3.63
CA GLN A 57 2.28 20.77 -4.37
C GLN A 57 2.63 20.63 -5.85
N ILE A 58 3.14 21.68 -6.50
CA ILE A 58 3.54 21.63 -7.92
C ILE A 58 4.68 20.63 -8.14
N HIS A 59 5.70 20.64 -7.29
CA HIS A 59 6.82 19.68 -7.41
C HIS A 59 6.38 18.25 -7.11
N LEU A 60 5.50 18.04 -6.14
CA LEU A 60 4.91 16.72 -5.89
C LEU A 60 4.12 16.24 -7.09
N ASN A 61 3.26 17.08 -7.65
CA ASN A 61 2.41 16.68 -8.77
C ASN A 61 3.25 16.39 -10.01
N LYS A 62 4.28 17.21 -10.28
CA LYS A 62 5.23 16.99 -11.38
C LYS A 62 6.05 15.71 -11.18
N ARG A 63 6.44 15.37 -9.95
CA ARG A 63 7.09 14.08 -9.65
C ARG A 63 6.12 12.91 -9.77
N LYS A 64 4.83 13.11 -9.45
CA LYS A 64 3.80 12.08 -9.67
C LYS A 64 3.56 11.84 -11.17
N THR A 65 3.64 12.85 -12.02
CA THR A 65 3.36 12.67 -13.47
C THR A 65 4.57 12.24 -14.30
N ASN A 66 5.80 12.65 -13.94
CA ASN A 66 7.00 12.33 -14.72
C ASN A 66 7.78 11.10 -14.21
N ASP A 67 7.53 10.63 -12.99
CA ASP A 67 8.36 9.60 -12.39
C ASP A 67 7.75 8.21 -12.60
N LYS A 68 8.53 7.28 -13.17
CA LYS A 68 8.20 5.84 -13.24
C LYS A 68 7.78 5.29 -11.86
N ASN A 69 8.26 5.92 -10.79
CA ASN A 69 7.89 5.60 -9.41
C ASN A 69 6.40 5.82 -9.08
N TYR A 70 5.67 6.70 -9.76
CA TYR A 70 4.25 6.93 -9.48
C TYR A 70 3.36 5.78 -9.98
N HIS A 71 3.59 5.28 -11.20
CA HIS A 71 2.89 4.10 -11.69
C HIS A 71 3.18 2.88 -10.82
N ASN A 72 4.42 2.76 -10.32
CA ASN A 72 4.77 1.74 -9.33
C ASN A 72 4.02 1.95 -8.02
N LEU A 73 3.87 3.18 -7.54
CA LEU A 73 3.13 3.48 -6.31
C LEU A 73 1.64 3.18 -6.43
N ALA A 74 1.02 3.53 -7.56
CA ALA A 74 -0.39 3.25 -7.83
C ALA A 74 -0.66 1.74 -7.84
N LYS A 75 0.17 0.96 -8.54
CA LYS A 75 0.10 -0.52 -8.54
C LYS A 75 0.34 -1.11 -7.16
N VAL A 76 1.31 -0.59 -6.41
CA VAL A 76 1.59 -1.03 -5.04
C VAL A 76 0.38 -0.78 -4.13
N LYS A 77 -0.31 0.36 -4.28
CA LYS A 77 -1.52 0.66 -3.52
C LYS A 77 -2.70 -0.22 -3.91
N GLU A 78 -2.91 -0.47 -5.20
CA GLU A 78 -3.93 -1.40 -5.68
C GLU A 78 -3.70 -2.80 -5.10
N ASN A 79 -2.46 -3.29 -5.12
CA ASN A 79 -2.09 -4.57 -4.52
C ASN A 79 -2.32 -4.60 -3.00
N LEU A 80 -2.05 -3.50 -2.29
CA LEU A 80 -2.33 -3.40 -0.85
C LEU A 80 -3.82 -3.50 -0.55
N ILE A 81 -4.65 -2.79 -1.30
CA ILE A 81 -6.11 -2.84 -1.15
C ILE A 81 -6.61 -4.26 -1.42
N TYR A 82 -6.13 -4.89 -2.48
CA TYR A 82 -6.50 -6.26 -2.82
C TYR A 82 -6.13 -7.25 -1.69
N LEU A 83 -4.89 -7.16 -1.18
CA LEU A 83 -4.43 -8.00 -0.08
C LEU A 83 -5.21 -7.76 1.22
N GLU A 84 -5.57 -6.51 1.50
CA GLU A 84 -6.37 -6.16 2.67
C GLU A 84 -7.77 -6.78 2.59
N LEU A 85 -8.44 -6.69 1.44
CA LEU A 85 -9.72 -7.35 1.21
C LEU A 85 -9.59 -8.88 1.34
N GLU A 86 -8.51 -9.46 0.79
CA GLU A 86 -8.25 -10.89 0.87
C GLU A 86 -8.07 -11.35 2.33
N ILE A 87 -7.29 -10.62 3.12
CA ILE A 87 -7.12 -10.85 4.57
C ILE A 87 -8.45 -10.76 5.32
N GLN A 88 -9.25 -9.72 5.04
CA GLN A 88 -10.55 -9.53 5.70
C GLN A 88 -11.52 -10.69 5.40
N ILE A 89 -11.53 -11.18 4.17
CA ILE A 89 -12.38 -12.32 3.78
C ILE A 89 -11.93 -13.60 4.50
N ILE A 90 -10.62 -13.87 4.57
CA ILE A 90 -10.10 -15.05 5.28
C ILE A 90 -10.43 -14.95 6.77
N LYS A 91 -10.21 -13.80 7.41
CA LYS A 91 -10.56 -13.57 8.83
C LYS A 91 -12.04 -13.81 9.09
N LYS A 92 -12.90 -13.18 8.30
CA LYS A 92 -14.35 -13.36 8.41
C LYS A 92 -14.77 -14.82 8.26
N LYS A 93 -14.08 -15.60 7.42
CA LYS A 93 -14.37 -17.04 7.31
C LYS A 93 -13.93 -17.83 8.52
N ILE A 94 -12.73 -17.59 9.03
CA ILE A 94 -12.23 -18.23 10.25
C ILE A 94 -13.18 -17.94 11.43
N ASP A 95 -13.70 -16.71 11.52
CA ASP A 95 -14.64 -16.30 12.57
C ASP A 95 -16.03 -16.97 12.44
N ASN A 96 -16.43 -17.38 11.23
CA ASN A 96 -17.71 -18.04 10.96
C ASN A 96 -17.63 -19.58 10.92
N ILE A 97 -16.45 -20.16 11.20
CA ILE A 97 -16.20 -21.62 11.29
C ILE A 97 -15.92 -22.01 12.75
#